data_AF-A0A1Y1YVC5-F1
#
_entry.id   AF-A0A1Y1YVC5-F1
#
_cell.length_a   1.000
_cell.length_b   1.000
_cell.length_c   1.000
_cell.angle_alpha   90.00
_cell.angle_beta   90.00
_cell.angle_gamma   90.00
#
_symmetry.space_group_name_H-M   'P 1'
#
loop_
_entity.id
_entity.type
_entity.pdbx_description
1 polymer ?
#
loop_
_entity_poly.entity_id
_entity_poly.type
_entity_poly.pdbx_seq_one_letter_code
_entity_poly.pdbx_strand_id
1 'polypeptide(L)'
;MIFGSWIYLGNPHVQRTGLEMKREQDEGSIQTIDQYQLIPHPRYEALALRSMLNSLPGFSWCTNPTCSSGQIQPQSPDPSSTHPSTKFTCLSCGHIHCTNHPTTPYHFDSSCAAFDARVAKDGASRLLELERVGERMVREIGRRCPNAMCGYWIEKMDGCDVVTCWKCGWRFCWECGARIDRRGGRFHREGCKWY
;
A
#
# COMPACT_ATOMS: atom_id res chain seq x y z
N MET A 1 -22.06 -20.52 -43.45
CA MET A 1 -20.71 -20.14 -42.99
C MET A 1 -20.90 -19.33 -41.73
N ILE A 2 -20.40 -19.85 -40.61
CA ILE A 2 -20.57 -19.37 -39.24
C ILE A 2 -19.22 -18.83 -38.80
N PHE A 3 -19.17 -17.60 -38.29
CA PHE A 3 -18.12 -17.11 -37.39
C PHE A 3 -18.90 -16.42 -36.25
N GLY A 4 -18.85 -16.81 -34.99
CA GLY A 4 -17.75 -17.38 -34.22
C GLY A 4 -17.22 -16.28 -33.30
N SER A 5 -17.81 -16.13 -32.11
CA SER A 5 -17.20 -15.37 -31.02
C SER A 5 -17.12 -16.27 -29.80
N TRP A 6 -15.89 -16.53 -29.39
CA TRP A 6 -15.49 -17.35 -28.27
C TRP A 6 -15.35 -16.45 -27.05
N ILE A 7 -16.00 -16.81 -25.94
CA ILE A 7 -15.50 -16.46 -24.62
C ILE A 7 -15.68 -17.68 -23.71
N TYR A 8 -14.59 -18.43 -23.61
CA TYR A 8 -14.37 -19.42 -22.56
C TYR A 8 -14.04 -18.68 -21.26
N LEU A 9 -14.87 -18.85 -20.24
CA LEU A 9 -14.43 -18.78 -18.84
C LEU A 9 -15.07 -19.95 -18.10
N GLY A 10 -14.53 -21.15 -18.32
CA GLY A 10 -14.69 -22.26 -17.40
C GLY A 10 -13.65 -22.13 -16.29
N ASN A 11 -14.06 -22.20 -15.03
CA ASN A 11 -14.17 -23.51 -14.38
C ASN A 11 -14.90 -23.36 -13.03
N PRO A 12 -15.95 -24.15 -12.78
CA PRO A 12 -16.67 -24.20 -11.51
C PRO A 12 -15.98 -25.16 -10.55
N HIS A 13 -15.88 -24.81 -9.27
CA HIS A 13 -15.56 -25.78 -8.22
C HIS A 13 -16.73 -25.86 -7.23
N VAL A 14 -17.88 -26.30 -7.74
CA VAL A 14 -19.00 -26.76 -6.92
C VAL A 14 -18.80 -28.26 -6.74
N GLN A 15 -18.41 -28.68 -5.54
CA GLN A 15 -18.39 -30.10 -5.17
C GLN A 15 -19.84 -30.60 -5.17
N ARG A 16 -20.17 -31.47 -6.13
CA ARG A 16 -21.45 -32.19 -6.15
C ARG A 16 -21.38 -33.33 -5.14
N THR A 17 -21.99 -33.16 -3.97
CA THR A 17 -22.37 -34.29 -3.12
C THR A 17 -23.63 -34.91 -3.72
N GLY A 18 -23.49 -36.15 -4.23
CA GLY A 18 -24.58 -36.90 -4.81
C GLY A 18 -25.65 -37.23 -3.77
N LEU A 19 -26.91 -36.96 -4.10
CA LEU A 19 -28.08 -37.53 -3.46
C LEU A 19 -29.06 -37.95 -4.55
N GLU A 20 -29.47 -39.21 -4.47
CA GLU A 20 -30.36 -39.94 -5.38
C GLU A 20 -31.65 -39.18 -5.71
N MET A 21 -31.99 -39.12 -6.99
CA MET A 21 -33.29 -38.66 -7.48
C MET A 21 -34.36 -39.72 -7.20
N LYS A 22 -35.23 -39.48 -6.22
CA LYS A 22 -36.58 -40.07 -6.23
C LYS A 22 -37.52 -39.10 -6.92
N ARG A 23 -38.13 -39.54 -8.02
CA ARG A 23 -39.24 -38.84 -8.68
C ARG A 23 -40.49 -39.08 -7.85
N GLU A 24 -41.23 -38.01 -7.56
CA GLU A 24 -42.69 -38.03 -7.55
C GLU A 24 -43.18 -36.59 -7.70
N GLN A 25 -44.16 -36.44 -8.58
CA GLN A 25 -44.82 -35.20 -8.96
C GLN A 25 -45.88 -34.90 -7.89
N ASP A 26 -46.09 -33.63 -7.53
CA ASP A 26 -47.44 -33.10 -7.33
C ASP A 26 -47.46 -31.57 -7.17
N GLU A 27 -48.63 -31.05 -7.48
CA GLU A 27 -48.96 -29.74 -8.04
C GLU A 27 -49.11 -28.63 -6.98
N GLY A 28 -48.93 -27.37 -7.42
CA GLY A 28 -49.69 -26.24 -6.85
C GLY A 28 -49.17 -25.64 -5.53
N SER A 29 -48.08 -24.88 -5.60
CA SER A 29 -47.87 -23.77 -4.66
C SER A 29 -46.99 -22.73 -5.35
N ILE A 30 -47.47 -21.49 -5.50
CA ILE A 30 -46.59 -20.35 -5.76
C ILE A 30 -45.76 -20.19 -4.49
N GLN A 31 -44.67 -20.93 -4.40
CA GLN A 31 -43.68 -20.75 -3.36
C GLN A 31 -43.05 -19.39 -3.62
N THR A 32 -43.35 -18.43 -2.75
CA THR A 32 -42.60 -17.19 -2.62
C THR A 32 -41.12 -17.49 -2.76
N ILE A 33 -40.47 -16.83 -3.73
CA ILE A 33 -39.02 -16.94 -3.96
C ILE A 33 -38.33 -16.26 -2.77
N ASP A 34 -38.29 -16.96 -1.64
CA ASP A 34 -37.55 -16.58 -0.43
C ASP A 34 -36.50 -17.66 -0.15
N GLN A 35 -35.72 -18.00 -1.18
CA GLN A 35 -34.81 -19.15 -1.14
C GLN A 35 -33.32 -18.81 -1.29
N TYR A 36 -32.99 -17.52 -1.30
CA TYR A 36 -31.62 -17.07 -1.06
C TYR A 36 -31.65 -15.98 0.00
N GLN A 37 -31.50 -16.37 1.27
CA GLN A 37 -30.96 -15.47 2.28
C GLN A 37 -29.55 -15.10 1.85
N LEU A 38 -29.44 -14.03 1.05
CA LEU A 38 -28.19 -13.32 0.87
C LEU A 38 -27.84 -12.80 2.26
N ILE A 39 -26.99 -13.51 3.00
CA ILE A 39 -26.43 -13.02 4.26
C ILE A 39 -25.61 -11.79 3.87
N PRO A 40 -26.10 -10.57 4.15
CA PRO A 40 -25.37 -9.40 3.73
C PRO A 40 -24.08 -9.38 4.55
N HIS A 41 -22.94 -9.42 3.86
CA HIS A 41 -21.67 -9.39 4.56
C HIS A 41 -21.53 -7.99 5.18
N PRO A 42 -21.42 -7.83 6.52
CA PRO A 42 -21.51 -6.51 7.16
C PRO A 42 -20.50 -5.48 6.65
N ARG A 43 -19.31 -5.95 6.26
CA ARG A 43 -18.30 -5.11 5.59
C ARG A 43 -18.75 -4.61 4.22
N TYR A 44 -19.44 -5.45 3.45
CA TYR A 44 -19.93 -5.09 2.13
C TYR A 44 -21.03 -4.04 2.23
N GLU A 45 -22.00 -4.23 3.14
CA GLU A 45 -23.05 -3.23 3.39
C GLU A 45 -22.46 -1.89 3.83
N ALA A 46 -21.51 -1.88 4.76
CA ALA A 46 -20.87 -0.66 5.23
C ALA A 46 -20.09 0.06 4.11
N LEU A 47 -19.42 -0.68 3.23
CA LEU A 47 -18.73 -0.11 2.07
C LEU A 47 -19.70 0.41 1.02
N ALA A 48 -20.79 -0.31 0.75
CA ALA A 48 -21.84 0.09 -0.18
C ALA A 48 -22.52 1.38 0.31
N LEU A 49 -22.91 1.44 1.59
CA LEU A 49 -23.46 2.64 2.21
C LEU A 49 -22.47 3.81 2.16
N ARG A 50 -21.19 3.56 2.47
CA ARG A 50 -20.13 4.58 2.34
C ARG A 50 -20.01 5.11 0.93
N SER A 51 -20.06 4.24 -0.07
CA SER A 51 -20.02 4.61 -1.48
C SER A 51 -21.23 5.45 -1.88
N MET A 52 -22.43 5.08 -1.41
CA MET A 52 -23.66 5.82 -1.71
C MET A 52 -23.67 7.20 -1.08
N LEU A 53 -23.25 7.33 0.19
CA LEU A 53 -23.25 8.63 0.86
C LEU A 53 -22.15 9.57 0.33
N ASN A 54 -21.03 9.02 -0.13
CA ASN A 54 -19.98 9.79 -0.80
C ASN A 54 -20.44 10.47 -2.10
N SER A 55 -21.51 9.99 -2.74
CA SER A 55 -22.05 10.64 -3.94
C SER A 55 -22.96 11.83 -3.63
N LEU A 56 -23.35 12.02 -2.36
CA LEU A 56 -24.20 13.14 -1.97
C LEU A 56 -23.39 14.44 -1.98
N PRO A 57 -23.88 15.50 -2.65
CA PRO A 57 -23.19 16.78 -2.67
C PRO A 57 -23.13 17.38 -1.26
N GLY A 58 -21.95 17.85 -0.86
CA GLY A 58 -21.71 18.46 0.45
C GLY A 58 -21.60 17.46 1.60
N PHE A 59 -21.72 16.15 1.37
CA PHE A 59 -21.51 15.14 2.40
C PHE A 59 -20.01 14.91 2.68
N SER A 60 -19.67 14.70 3.94
CA SER A 60 -18.30 14.36 4.36
C SER A 60 -18.31 13.42 5.56
N TRP A 61 -17.38 12.46 5.58
CA TRP A 61 -17.19 11.52 6.69
C TRP A 61 -16.35 12.14 7.82
N CYS A 62 -16.63 11.75 9.06
CA CYS A 62 -15.70 11.98 10.16
C CYS A 62 -14.41 11.17 9.96
N THR A 63 -13.26 11.81 10.15
CA THR A 63 -11.93 11.19 10.02
C THR A 63 -11.42 10.57 11.32
N ASN A 64 -12.16 10.71 12.41
CA ASN A 64 -11.84 10.04 13.67
C ASN A 64 -12.02 8.51 13.49
N PRO A 65 -10.99 7.68 13.72
CA PRO A 65 -11.05 6.23 13.51
C PRO A 65 -12.11 5.52 14.36
N THR A 66 -12.55 6.12 15.49
CA THR A 66 -13.59 5.55 16.36
C THR A 66 -14.99 6.05 16.01
N CYS A 67 -15.14 6.92 15.00
CA CYS A 67 -16.40 7.52 14.61
C CYS A 67 -16.80 7.08 13.20
N SER A 68 -18.00 6.51 13.07
CA SER A 68 -18.56 6.13 11.78
C SER A 68 -19.57 7.14 11.23
N SER A 69 -19.72 8.31 11.87
CA SER A 69 -20.69 9.32 11.46
C SER A 69 -20.20 10.14 10.27
N GLY A 70 -21.15 10.61 9.46
CA GLY A 70 -20.92 11.60 8.41
C GLY A 70 -22.08 12.60 8.38
N GLN A 71 -21.87 13.75 7.76
CA GLN A 71 -22.85 14.82 7.73
C GLN A 71 -22.72 15.64 6.45
N ILE A 72 -23.82 16.27 6.04
CA ILE A 72 -23.82 17.26 4.97
C ILE A 72 -23.44 18.60 5.59
N GLN A 73 -22.44 19.28 5.02
CA GLN A 73 -22.08 20.62 5.43
C GLN A 73 -22.93 21.66 4.69
N PRO A 74 -23.48 22.67 5.38
CA PRO A 74 -24.11 23.79 4.70
C PRO A 74 -23.05 24.53 3.87
N GLN A 75 -23.34 24.77 2.59
CA GLN A 75 -22.48 25.60 1.75
C GLN A 75 -22.42 27.00 2.37
N SER A 76 -21.20 27.54 2.58
CA SER A 76 -21.04 28.86 3.18
C SER A 76 -21.71 29.91 2.28
N PRO A 77 -22.53 30.82 2.81
CA PRO A 77 -23.31 31.79 2.03
C PRO A 77 -22.46 32.90 1.38
N ASP A 78 -21.14 32.94 1.61
CA ASP A 78 -20.26 33.99 1.11
C ASP A 78 -19.21 33.42 0.13
N PRO A 79 -19.36 33.66 -1.19
CA PRO A 79 -18.38 33.28 -2.21
C PRO A 79 -17.08 34.09 -2.15
N SER A 80 -17.03 35.16 -1.35
CA SER A 80 -15.84 36.00 -1.13
C SER A 80 -15.10 35.67 0.18
N SER A 81 -15.70 34.84 1.04
CA SER A 81 -14.99 34.33 2.20
C SER A 81 -13.83 33.45 1.70
N THR A 82 -12.61 33.83 2.04
CA THR A 82 -11.38 33.07 1.73
C THR A 82 -11.39 31.64 2.33
N HIS A 83 -12.46 31.26 3.01
CA HIS A 83 -12.69 29.94 3.58
C HIS A 83 -14.07 29.40 3.17
N PRO A 84 -14.24 28.91 1.93
CA PRO A 84 -15.39 28.09 1.59
C PRO A 84 -15.30 26.79 2.40
N SER A 85 -16.13 26.63 3.44
CA SER A 85 -16.38 25.35 4.15
C SER A 85 -15.16 24.42 4.37
N THR A 86 -14.03 24.95 4.85
CA THR A 86 -12.80 24.15 5.07
C THR A 86 -12.75 23.46 6.43
N LYS A 87 -13.60 23.90 7.37
CA LYS A 87 -13.65 23.35 8.73
C LYS A 87 -14.79 22.36 8.86
N PHE A 88 -14.47 21.08 9.00
CA PHE A 88 -15.43 20.06 9.41
C PHE A 88 -15.51 20.02 10.93
N THR A 89 -16.71 19.96 11.50
CA THR A 89 -16.93 19.67 12.94
C THR A 89 -17.98 18.57 13.05
N CYS A 90 -17.59 17.41 13.56
CA CYS A 90 -18.50 16.26 13.67
C CYS A 90 -19.60 16.52 14.70
N LEU A 91 -20.88 16.39 14.32
CA LEU A 91 -22.01 16.51 15.25
C LEU A 91 -22.05 15.37 16.28
N SER A 92 -21.52 14.19 15.94
CA SER A 92 -21.58 13.00 16.79
C SER A 92 -20.49 12.98 17.87
N CYS A 93 -19.24 13.29 17.49
CA CYS A 93 -18.08 13.17 18.40
C CYS A 93 -17.30 14.48 18.61
N GLY A 94 -17.69 15.58 17.98
CA GLY A 94 -17.01 16.88 18.11
C GLY A 94 -15.65 16.99 17.39
N HIS A 95 -15.18 15.95 16.70
CA HIS A 95 -13.88 15.98 16.02
C HIS A 95 -13.84 17.05 14.92
N ILE A 96 -12.76 17.83 14.91
CA ILE A 96 -12.53 18.93 13.97
C ILE A 96 -11.37 18.57 13.04
N HIS A 97 -11.60 18.67 11.74
CA HIS A 97 -10.56 18.47 10.73
C HIS A 97 -10.75 19.41 9.54
N CYS A 98 -9.71 19.52 8.71
CA CYS A 98 -9.79 20.25 7.45
C CYS A 98 -10.42 19.36 6.37
N THR A 99 -11.45 19.84 5.66
CA THR A 99 -12.09 19.07 4.58
C THR A 99 -11.16 18.84 3.39
N ASN A 100 -10.23 19.77 3.13
CA ASN A 100 -9.21 19.61 2.09
C ASN A 100 -8.07 18.67 2.53
N HIS A 101 -7.81 18.56 3.84
CA HIS A 101 -6.74 17.75 4.42
C HIS A 101 -7.31 16.76 5.45
N PRO A 102 -8.02 15.70 5.02
CA PRO A 102 -8.74 14.80 5.93
C PRO A 102 -7.81 14.01 6.86
N THR A 103 -6.53 13.90 6.52
CA THR A 103 -5.52 13.19 7.29
C THR A 103 -4.80 14.06 8.32
N THR A 104 -5.06 15.38 8.35
CA THR A 104 -4.38 16.31 9.26
C THR A 104 -5.38 17.00 10.20
N PRO A 105 -4.97 17.33 11.43
CA PRO A 105 -5.75 18.19 12.29
C PRO A 105 -6.03 19.53 11.61
N TYR A 106 -7.15 20.16 11.98
CA TYR A 106 -7.46 21.49 11.47
C TYR A 106 -6.39 22.50 11.86
N HIS A 107 -5.90 23.26 10.89
CA HIS A 107 -4.84 24.26 11.06
C HIS A 107 -5.46 25.66 11.16
N PHE A 108 -5.66 26.13 12.39
CA PHE A 108 -6.33 27.42 12.68
C PHE A 108 -5.49 28.65 12.29
N ASP A 109 -4.18 28.48 12.25
CA ASP A 109 -3.19 29.54 12.08
C ASP A 109 -2.77 29.77 10.62
N SER A 110 -3.24 28.92 9.70
CA SER A 110 -2.77 28.91 8.32
C SER A 110 -3.88 28.54 7.34
N SER A 111 -3.87 29.17 6.17
CA SER A 111 -4.73 28.78 5.05
C SER A 111 -4.27 27.43 4.48
N CYS A 112 -5.16 26.73 3.76
CA CYS A 112 -4.81 25.45 3.13
C CYS A 112 -3.59 25.60 2.21
N ALA A 113 -3.54 26.65 1.40
CA ALA A 113 -2.40 26.93 0.51
C ALA A 113 -1.09 27.16 1.26
N ALA A 114 -1.12 27.88 2.39
CA ALA A 114 0.08 28.09 3.22
C ALA A 114 0.53 26.79 3.91
N PHE A 115 -0.42 25.95 4.34
CA PHE A 115 -0.15 24.63 4.89
C PHE A 115 0.52 23.72 3.85
N ASP A 116 -0.02 23.67 2.63
CA ASP A 116 0.52 22.86 1.52
C ASP A 116 1.93 23.27 1.15
N ALA A 117 2.19 24.57 1.03
CA ALA A 117 3.52 25.09 0.73
C ALA A 117 4.55 24.69 1.81
N ARG A 118 4.14 24.71 3.08
CA ARG A 118 4.99 24.29 4.21
C ARG A 118 5.26 22.78 4.15
N VAL A 119 4.21 21.96 4.02
CA VAL A 119 4.34 20.50 3.93
C VAL A 119 5.16 20.08 2.72
N ALA A 120 5.02 20.76 1.58
CA ALA A 120 5.84 20.46 0.39
C ALA A 120 7.33 20.74 0.64
N LYS A 121 7.66 21.86 1.29
CA LYS A 121 9.04 22.21 1.64
C LYS A 121 9.64 21.24 2.65
N ASP A 122 8.90 20.97 3.72
CA ASP A 122 9.33 20.06 4.78
C ASP A 122 9.44 18.62 4.24
N GLY A 123 8.46 18.19 3.43
CA GLY A 123 8.43 16.89 2.77
C GLY A 123 9.60 16.68 1.82
N ALA A 124 9.96 17.67 1.00
CA ALA A 124 11.12 17.60 0.13
C ALA A 124 12.42 17.44 0.92
N SER A 125 12.61 18.23 1.99
CA SER A 125 13.80 18.11 2.84
C SER A 125 13.88 16.75 3.55
N ARG A 126 12.75 16.24 4.05
CA ARG A 126 12.67 14.92 4.69
C ARG A 126 12.96 13.80 3.71
N LEU A 127 12.44 13.86 2.48
CA LEU A 127 12.70 12.87 1.44
C LEU A 127 14.20 12.80 1.12
N LEU A 128 14.85 13.95 0.92
CA LEU A 128 16.29 14.02 0.68
C LEU A 128 17.10 13.40 1.84
N GLU A 129 16.69 13.61 3.09
CA GLU A 129 17.36 12.99 4.23
C GLU A 129 17.15 11.48 4.27
N LEU A 130 15.93 10.99 3.98
CA LEU A 130 15.65 9.57 3.88
C LEU A 130 16.47 8.89 2.78
N GLU A 131 16.62 9.53 1.62
CA GLU A 131 17.49 9.05 0.55
C GLU A 131 18.95 8.97 1.01
N ARG A 132 19.48 10.00 1.67
CA ARG A 132 20.85 9.98 2.23
C ARG A 132 21.06 8.91 3.29
N VAL A 133 20.07 8.70 4.17
CA VAL A 133 20.11 7.63 5.18
C VAL A 133 20.07 6.26 4.49
N GLY A 134 19.19 6.10 3.50
CA GLY A 134 19.11 4.87 2.70
C GLY A 134 20.41 4.56 1.97
N GLU A 135 21.02 5.56 1.32
CA GLU A 135 22.32 5.41 0.66
C GLU A 135 23.44 5.01 1.63
N ARG A 136 23.47 5.60 2.83
CA ARG A 136 24.41 5.21 3.88
C ARG A 136 24.19 3.77 4.32
N MET A 137 22.95 3.40 4.61
CA MET A 137 22.59 2.04 5.02
C MET A 137 23.03 1.01 3.96
N VAL A 138 22.76 1.27 2.67
CA VAL A 138 23.18 0.40 1.56
C VAL A 138 24.70 0.24 1.51
N ARG A 139 25.47 1.30 1.80
CA ARG A 139 26.94 1.24 1.85
C ARG A 139 27.50 0.54 3.09
N GLU A 140 26.77 0.58 4.20
CA GLU A 140 27.16 -0.08 5.45
C GLU A 140 26.92 -1.58 5.38
N ILE A 141 25.75 -2.00 4.87
CA ILE A 141 25.38 -3.42 4.80
C ILE A 141 25.92 -4.12 3.55
N GLY A 142 26.22 -3.34 2.50
CA GLY A 142 26.53 -3.83 1.17
C GLY A 142 27.88 -3.35 0.63
N ARG A 143 28.42 -4.09 -0.33
CA ARG A 143 29.56 -3.67 -1.17
C ARG A 143 29.35 -4.06 -2.62
N ARG A 144 30.00 -3.32 -3.52
CA ARG A 144 30.01 -3.61 -4.96
C ARG A 144 31.00 -4.74 -5.27
N CYS A 145 30.60 -5.65 -6.17
CA CYS A 145 31.49 -6.68 -6.71
C CYS A 145 32.74 -6.03 -7.34
N PRO A 146 33.97 -6.38 -6.92
CA PRO A 146 35.20 -5.79 -7.46
C PRO A 146 35.50 -6.14 -8.93
N ASN A 147 34.81 -7.13 -9.49
CA ASN A 147 34.93 -7.45 -10.90
C ASN A 147 34.44 -6.26 -11.74
N ALA A 148 35.35 -5.68 -12.53
CA ALA A 148 35.10 -4.52 -13.38
C ALA A 148 33.92 -4.70 -14.34
N MET A 149 33.63 -5.94 -14.77
CA MET A 149 32.52 -6.26 -15.66
C MET A 149 31.20 -6.58 -14.93
N CYS A 150 31.17 -6.55 -13.59
CA CYS A 150 30.00 -6.92 -12.80
C CYS A 150 29.43 -5.77 -11.97
N GLY A 151 30.20 -5.24 -11.01
CA GLY A 151 29.75 -4.14 -10.14
C GLY A 151 28.44 -4.37 -9.38
N TYR A 152 27.97 -5.61 -9.19
CA TYR A 152 26.70 -5.87 -8.53
C TYR A 152 26.78 -5.58 -7.01
N TRP A 153 25.70 -5.06 -6.40
CA TRP A 153 25.62 -4.88 -4.94
C TRP A 153 25.43 -6.21 -4.23
N ILE A 154 26.26 -6.49 -3.23
CA ILE A 154 26.24 -7.72 -2.44
C ILE A 154 26.18 -7.32 -0.98
N GLU A 155 25.26 -7.90 -0.22
CA GLU A 155 25.16 -7.74 1.24
C GLU A 155 26.07 -8.75 1.95
N LYS A 156 26.67 -8.34 3.07
CA LYS A 156 27.49 -9.26 3.88
C LYS A 156 26.56 -10.24 4.58
N MET A 157 26.75 -11.54 4.35
CA MET A 157 26.20 -12.55 5.26
C MET A 157 27.20 -12.75 6.40
N ASP A 158 26.70 -12.71 7.64
CA ASP A 158 27.53 -12.82 8.83
C ASP A 158 28.37 -14.11 8.86
N GLY A 159 29.56 -14.01 9.45
CA GLY A 159 30.40 -15.18 9.75
C GLY A 159 31.56 -15.48 8.79
N CYS A 160 31.70 -14.79 7.65
CA CYS A 160 32.86 -14.97 6.76
C CYS A 160 33.27 -13.68 6.02
N ASP A 161 34.57 -13.36 6.03
CA ASP A 161 35.13 -12.23 5.28
C ASP A 161 35.44 -12.57 3.81
N VAL A 162 35.20 -13.81 3.38
CA VAL A 162 35.31 -14.23 1.98
C VAL A 162 33.92 -14.32 1.37
N VAL A 163 33.63 -13.42 0.45
CA VAL A 163 32.31 -13.30 -0.20
C VAL A 163 32.40 -13.74 -1.65
N THR A 164 31.38 -14.46 -2.12
CA THR A 164 31.24 -14.87 -3.52
C THR A 164 30.09 -14.08 -4.15
N CYS A 165 30.37 -13.32 -5.21
CA CYS A 165 29.33 -12.63 -5.97
C CYS A 165 28.36 -13.64 -6.60
N TRP A 166 27.08 -13.59 -6.24
CA TRP A 166 26.08 -14.51 -6.79
C TRP A 166 25.86 -14.30 -8.30
N LYS A 167 26.08 -13.09 -8.82
CA LYS A 167 25.87 -12.77 -10.24
C LYS A 167 26.99 -13.26 -11.17
N CYS A 168 28.26 -13.18 -10.73
CA CYS A 168 29.41 -13.51 -11.60
C CYS A 168 30.37 -14.54 -11.01
N GLY A 169 30.11 -15.07 -9.81
CA GLY A 169 30.95 -16.05 -9.13
C GLY A 169 32.29 -15.51 -8.61
N TRP A 170 32.54 -14.21 -8.70
CA TRP A 170 33.79 -13.60 -8.23
C TRP A 170 33.93 -13.76 -6.71
N ARG A 171 34.98 -14.45 -6.26
CA ARG A 171 35.35 -14.61 -4.85
C ARG A 171 36.34 -13.53 -4.44
N PHE A 172 36.03 -12.82 -3.36
CA PHE A 172 36.85 -11.72 -2.88
C PHE A 172 36.74 -11.53 -1.36
N CYS A 173 37.73 -10.85 -0.79
CA CYS A 173 37.71 -10.44 0.61
C CYS A 173 36.77 -9.22 0.79
N TRP A 174 35.85 -9.27 1.75
CA TRP A 174 34.91 -8.19 2.04
C TRP A 174 35.62 -6.89 2.46
N GLU A 175 36.68 -7.01 3.26
CA GLU A 175 37.40 -5.85 3.80
C GLU A 175 38.21 -5.13 2.72
N CYS A 176 39.03 -5.89 1.98
CA CYS A 176 39.98 -5.31 1.05
C CYS A 176 39.61 -5.48 -0.42
N GLY A 177 38.52 -6.15 -0.78
CA GLY A 177 38.09 -6.35 -2.17
C GLY A 177 39.01 -7.22 -3.04
N ALA A 178 40.09 -7.78 -2.46
CA ALA A 178 41.07 -8.54 -3.20
C ALA A 178 40.53 -9.93 -3.60
N ARG A 179 40.98 -10.45 -4.74
CA ARG A 179 40.50 -11.71 -5.29
C ARG A 179 41.04 -12.88 -4.46
N ILE A 180 40.14 -13.75 -4.00
CA ILE A 180 40.49 -14.95 -3.22
C ILE A 180 40.25 -16.18 -4.11
N ASP A 181 41.28 -17.02 -4.27
CA ASP A 181 41.16 -18.24 -5.07
C ASP A 181 40.53 -19.40 -4.26
N ARG A 182 40.34 -20.56 -4.91
CA ARG A 182 39.79 -21.77 -4.25
C ARG A 182 40.79 -22.46 -3.32
N ARG A 183 42.08 -22.13 -3.41
CA ARG A 183 43.17 -22.71 -2.60
C ARG A 183 43.46 -21.88 -1.35
N GLY A 184 42.75 -20.77 -1.13
CA GLY A 184 42.95 -19.88 0.02
C GLY A 184 44.20 -19.02 -0.12
N GLY A 185 44.68 -18.76 -1.34
CA GLY A 185 45.77 -17.85 -1.62
C GLY A 185 45.46 -16.47 -1.03
N ARG A 186 46.24 -16.08 -0.01
CA ARG A 186 46.05 -14.88 0.82
C ARG A 186 46.54 -13.62 0.11
N PHE A 187 45.99 -13.33 -1.06
CA PHE A 187 46.29 -12.08 -1.75
C PHE A 187 45.36 -11.01 -1.19
N HIS A 188 45.74 -10.42 -0.05
CA HIS A 188 45.05 -9.27 0.52
C HIS A 188 45.80 -7.98 0.15
N ARG A 189 45.10 -6.85 0.12
CA ARG A 189 45.74 -5.53 -0.07
C ARG A 189 46.35 -5.04 1.25
N GLU A 190 47.40 -4.24 1.15
CA GLU A 190 48.05 -3.59 2.31
C GLU A 190 46.99 -2.88 3.18
N GLY A 191 47.08 -3.06 4.50
CA GLY A 191 46.10 -2.53 5.46
C GLY A 191 44.86 -3.40 5.68
N CYS A 192 44.77 -4.59 5.08
CA CYS A 192 43.74 -5.58 5.39
C CYS A 192 44.08 -6.36 6.67
N LYS A 193 43.07 -6.68 7.48
CA LYS A 193 43.19 -7.59 8.65
C LYS A 193 43.88 -8.91 8.33
N TRP A 194 43.78 -9.37 7.09
CA TRP A 194 44.26 -10.68 6.62
C TRP A 194 45.49 -10.58 5.70
N TYR A 195 46.14 -9.41 5.62
CA TYR A 195 47.39 -9.19 4.86
C TYR A 195 48.51 -10.13 5.32
#